data_AF-A0A832M8Z7-F1
#
_entry.id   AF-A0A832M8Z7-F1
#
_cell.length_a   1.000
_cell.length_b   1.000
_cell.length_c   1.000
_cell.angle_alpha   90.00
_cell.angle_beta   90.00
_cell.angle_gamma   90.00
#
_symmetry.space_group_name_H-M   'P 1'
#
loop_
_entity.id
_entity.type
_entity.pdbx_description
1 polymer ?
#
loop_
_entity_poly.entity_id
_entity_poly.type
_entity_poly.pdbx_seq_one_letter_code
_entity_poly.pdbx_strand_id
1 'polypeptide(L)' 'MKLRLDLLEHLTTEDVIEEAQTTVHRFKPEPLFSKTGTGSLSSASTEERASEVQRSTALARKLVQRAKQAGAKTTSKKRP' A
#
# COMPACT_ATOMS: atom_id res chain seq x y z
N MET A 1 8.73 -10.10 -4.40
CA MET A 1 8.20 -9.33 -3.24
C MET A 1 7.81 -10.32 -2.15
N LYS A 2 8.30 -10.17 -0.92
CA LYS A 2 7.82 -10.98 0.23
C LYS A 2 6.63 -10.26 0.85
N LEU A 3 5.53 -10.97 1.10
CA LEU A 3 4.34 -10.39 1.74
C LEU A 3 4.61 -10.20 3.24
N ARG A 4 4.36 -8.99 3.75
CA ARG A 4 4.57 -8.59 5.14
C ARG A 4 3.25 -8.24 5.81
N LEU A 5 2.52 -9.27 6.22
CA LEU A 5 1.20 -9.14 6.83
C LEU A 5 1.26 -8.50 8.23
N ASP A 6 2.42 -8.58 8.88
CA ASP A 6 2.72 -7.96 10.19
C ASP A 6 2.55 -6.44 10.18
N LEU A 7 2.69 -5.78 9.02
CA LEU A 7 2.55 -4.33 8.92
C LEU A 7 1.13 -3.84 8.64
N LEU A 8 0.19 -4.73 8.35
CA LEU A 8 -1.16 -4.34 7.95
C LEU A 8 -1.90 -3.57 9.05
N GLU A 9 -1.62 -3.87 10.32
CA GLU A 9 -2.19 -3.16 11.48
C GLU A 9 -1.80 -1.67 11.53
N HIS A 10 -0.69 -1.29 10.89
CA HIS A 10 -0.18 0.09 10.88
C HIS A 10 -0.48 0.85 9.58
N LEU A 11 -1.18 0.19 8.65
CA LEU A 11 -1.61 0.77 7.39
C LEU A 11 -2.78 1.71 7.66
N THR A 12 -2.72 2.93 7.11
CA THR A 12 -3.82 3.89 7.23
C THR A 12 -4.60 3.99 5.93
N THR A 13 -5.83 4.51 6.01
CA THR A 13 -6.67 4.72 4.84
C THR A 13 -6.01 5.68 3.85
N GLU A 14 -5.26 6.67 4.34
CA GLU A 14 -4.54 7.63 3.51
C GLU A 14 -3.45 6.95 2.67
N ASP A 15 -2.69 6.01 3.25
CA ASP A 15 -1.67 5.27 2.50
C ASP A 15 -2.30 4.47 1.33
N VAL A 16 -3.50 3.91 1.56
CA VAL A 16 -4.24 3.15 0.55
C VAL A 16 -4.73 4.08 -0.57
N ILE A 17 -5.25 5.26 -0.21
CA ILE A 17 -5.73 6.25 -1.18
C ILE A 17 -4.56 6.77 -2.04
N GLU A 18 -3.40 7.05 -1.44
CA GLU A 18 -2.20 7.52 -2.14
C GLU A 18 -1.72 6.50 -3.20
N GLU A 19 -1.62 5.22 -2.82
CA GLU A 19 -1.24 4.17 -3.77
C GLU A 19 -2.31 3.92 -4.83
N ALA A 20 -3.59 4.00 -4.47
CA ALA A 20 -4.69 3.88 -5.42
C ALA A 20 -4.62 4.98 -6.48
N GLN A 21 -4.55 6.25 -6.06
CA GLN A 21 -4.44 7.40 -6.97
C GLN A 21 -3.24 7.29 -7.91
N THR A 22 -2.11 6.83 -7.38
CA THR A 22 -0.88 6.66 -8.16
C THR A 22 -1.00 5.56 -9.21
N THR A 23 -1.85 4.54 -9.00
CA THR A 23 -1.99 3.39 -9.91
C THR A 23 -3.22 3.46 -10.83
N VAL A 24 -4.15 4.39 -10.58
CA VAL A 24 -5.39 4.58 -11.36
C VAL A 24 -5.15 4.70 -12.87
N HIS A 25 -4.05 5.33 -13.31
CA HIS A 25 -3.75 5.46 -14.75
C HIS A 25 -3.59 4.12 -15.48
N ARG A 26 -3.26 3.03 -14.77
CA ARG A 26 -3.17 1.67 -15.33
C ARG A 26 -4.51 0.95 -15.35
N PHE A 27 -5.49 1.43 -14.59
CA PHE A 27 -6.81 0.83 -14.54
C PHE A 27 -7.58 1.12 -15.81
N LYS A 28 -7.90 0.05 -16.55
CA LYS A 28 -8.81 0.10 -17.70
C LYS A 28 -10.16 -0.44 -17.25
N PRO A 29 -11.19 0.42 -17.11
CA PRO A 29 -12.53 -0.06 -16.85
C PRO A 29 -12.98 -0.93 -18.04
N GLU A 30 -13.67 -2.04 -17.78
CA GLU A 30 -14.34 -2.76 -18.86
C GLU A 30 -15.50 -1.92 -19.41
N PRO A 31 -15.95 -2.20 -20.65
CA PRO A 31 -17.11 -1.53 -21.22
C PRO A 31 -18.32 -1.60 -20.28
N LEU A 32 -19.10 -0.53 -20.26
CA LEU A 32 -20.21 -0.21 -19.33
C LEU A 32 -21.30 -1.30 -19.17
N PHE A 33 -21.24 -2.40 -19.91
CA PHE A 33 -22.16 -3.54 -19.82
C PHE A 33 -21.74 -4.62 -18.82
N SER A 34 -20.55 -4.51 -18.19
CA SER A 34 -20.15 -5.44 -17.13
C SER A 34 -20.99 -5.22 -15.87
N LYS A 35 -21.95 -6.13 -15.62
CA LYS A 35 -22.80 -6.14 -14.42
C LYS A 35 -22.00 -6.24 -13.11
N THR A 36 -20.73 -6.64 -13.18
CA THR A 36 -19.84 -6.87 -12.04
C THR A 36 -18.87 -5.72 -11.77
N GLY A 37 -18.84 -4.68 -12.61
CA GLY A 37 -17.92 -3.54 -12.41
C GLY A 37 -16.44 -3.94 -12.45
N THR A 38 -16.10 -4.93 -13.28
CA THR A 38 -14.73 -5.44 -13.41
C THR A 38 -13.89 -4.55 -14.31
N GLY A 39 -12.60 -4.44 -14.01
CA GLY A 39 -11.63 -3.70 -14.81
C GLY A 39 -10.31 -4.46 -14.85
N SER A 40 -9.53 -4.25 -15.91
CA SER A 40 -8.21 -4.88 -16.05
C SER A 40 -7.10 -3.87 -15.79
N LEU A 41 -5.99 -4.33 -15.23
CA LEU A 41 -4.78 -3.51 -15.13
C LEU A 41 -3.97 -3.66 -16.40
N SER A 42 -3.59 -2.55 -17.00
CA SER A 42 -2.63 -2.54 -18.10
C SER A 42 -1.29 -3.11 -17.65
N SER A 43 -0.60 -3.79 -18.56
CA SER A 43 0.77 -4.24 -18.36
C SER A 43 1.64 -3.09 -17.88
N ALA A 44 2.47 -3.35 -16.86
CA ALA A 44 3.41 -2.36 -16.36
C ALA A 44 4.65 -2.29 -17.27
N SER A 45 5.12 -1.10 -17.59
CA SER A 45 6.46 -0.92 -18.16
C SER A 45 7.56 -1.23 -17.14
N THR A 46 8.81 -1.36 -17.60
CA THR A 46 9.96 -1.57 -16.70
C THR A 46 10.14 -0.40 -15.73
N GLU A 47 9.92 0.83 -16.19
CA GLU A 47 10.02 2.05 -15.40
C GLU A 47 8.89 2.14 -14.36
N GLU A 48 7.67 1.75 -14.74
CA GLU A 48 6.54 1.67 -13.82
C GLU A 48 6.78 0.63 -12.72
N ARG A 49 7.35 -0.53 -13.08
CA ARG A 49 7.75 -1.55 -12.10
C ARG A 49 8.84 -1.05 -11.16
N ALA A 50 9.84 -0.34 -11.67
CA ALA A 50 10.89 0.24 -10.84
C ALA A 50 10.30 1.26 -9.84
N SER A 51 9.38 2.09 -10.30
CA SER A 51 8.68 3.08 -9.47
C SER A 51 7.79 2.42 -8.41
N GLU A 52 7.08 1.35 -8.77
CA GLU A 52 6.27 0.55 -7.84
C GLU A 52 7.12 -0.07 -6.73
N VAL A 53 8.29 -0.63 -7.07
CA VAL A 53 9.23 -1.17 -6.09
C VAL A 53 9.74 -0.08 -5.15
N GLN A 54 10.05 1.10 -5.67
CA GLN A 54 10.51 2.23 -4.86
C GLN A 54 9.42 2.69 -3.87
N ARG A 55 8.18 2.87 -4.33
CA ARG A 55 7.05 3.27 -3.49
C ARG A 55 6.73 2.22 -2.43
N SER A 56 6.63 0.95 -2.82
CA SER A 56 6.39 -0.17 -1.92
C SER A 56 7.47 -0.26 -0.83
N THR A 57 8.74 -0.05 -1.20
CA THR A 57 9.86 -0.02 -0.25
C THR A 57 9.75 1.16 0.71
N ALA A 58 9.38 2.35 0.21
CA ALA A 58 9.20 3.54 1.04
C ALA A 58 8.03 3.38 2.03
N LEU A 59 6.89 2.85 1.57
CA LEU A 59 5.74 2.56 2.41
C LEU A 59 6.09 1.54 3.50
N ALA A 60 6.77 0.45 3.15
CA ALA A 60 7.21 -0.54 4.12
C ALA A 60 8.11 0.07 5.22
N ARG A 61 9.01 0.99 4.86
CA ARG A 61 9.84 1.72 5.84
C ARG A 61 9.01 2.61 6.76
N LYS A 62 8.05 3.35 6.21
CA LYS A 62 7.10 4.17 7.01
C LYS A 62 6.33 3.30 8.00
N LEU A 63 5.78 2.17 7.55
CA LEU A 63 5.02 1.23 8.38
C LEU A 63 5.88 0.59 9.48
N VAL A 64 7.13 0.23 9.18
CA VAL A 64 8.09 -0.24 10.21
C VAL A 64 8.32 0.82 11.28
N GLN A 65 8.47 2.09 10.90
CA GLN A 65 8.64 3.17 11.87
C GLN A 65 7.40 3.35 12.75
N ARG A 66 6.19 3.30 12.17
CA ARG A 66 4.94 3.35 12.94
C ARG A 66 4.81 2.16 13.89
N ALA A 67 5.15 0.95 13.44
CA ALA A 67 5.16 -0.25 14.28
C ALA A 67 6.09 -0.09 15.50
N LYS A 68 7.30 0.40 15.27
CA LYS A 68 8.26 0.69 16.35
C LYS A 68 7.74 1.73 17.33
N GLN A 69 7.12 2.81 16.84
CA GLN A 69 6.54 3.84 17.69
C GLN A 69 5.36 3.33 18.52
N ALA A 70 4.50 2.48 17.94
CA ALA A 70 3.41 1.83 18.65
C ALA A 70 3.91 0.91 19.77
N GLY A 71 4.94 0.11 19.50
CA GLY A 71 5.62 -0.72 20.52
C GLY A 71 6.34 0.08 21.62
N ALA A 72 6.88 1.26 21.29
CA ALA A 72 7.46 2.16 22.28
C ALA A 72 6.40 2.82 23.18
N LYS A 73 5.23 3.17 22.62
CA LYS A 73 4.10 3.75 23.40
C LYS A 73 3.47 2.75 24.37
N THR A 74 3.45 1.45 24.06
CA THR A 74 2.92 0.42 24.96
C THR A 74 3.87 0.10 26.11
N THR A 75 5.19 0.22 25.89
CA THR A 75 6.21 0.02 26.95
C THR A 75 6.32 1.21 27.89
N SER A 76 6.10 2.45 27.43
CA SER A 76 6.11 3.64 28.30
C SER A 76 4.93 3.71 29.27
N LYS A 77 3.80 3.05 28.95
CA LYS A 77 2.59 3.02 29.80
C LYS A 77 2.60 1.89 30.83
N LYS A 78 3.58 0.97 30.76
CA LYS A 78 3.75 -0.20 31.64
C LYS A 78 4.84 -0.04 32.70
N ARG A 79 5.37 1.16 32.92
CA ARG A 79 6.25 1.42 34.07
C ARG A 79 5.39 1.75 35.30
N PRO A 80 5.37 0.88 36.34
CA PRO A 80 4.88 1.27 37.67
C PRO A 80 5.77 2.34 38.30
#